data_AF-A0A7C6UAK5-F1
#
_entry.id   AF-A0A7C6UAK5-F1
#
_cell.length_a   1.000
_cell.length_b   1.000
_cell.length_c   1.000
_cell.angle_alpha   90.00
_cell.angle_beta   90.00
_cell.angle_gamma   90.00
#
_symmetry.space_group_name_H-M   'P 1'
#
loop_
_entity.id
_entity.type
_entity.pdbx_description
1 polymer ?
#
loop_
_entity_poly.entity_id
_entity_poly.type
_entity_poly.pdbx_seq_one_letter_code
_entity_poly.pdbx_strand_id
1 'polypeptide(L)' 'CERVCPARIPLGRLNRKLSREVRQKYGYEAGVDPEAKPFLAAHRPDDPGEFIL' A
#
# COMPACT_ATOMS: atom_id res chain seq x y z
N CYS A 1 -11.40 12.68 0.31
CA CYS A 1 -10.42 12.61 1.41
C CYS A 1 -9.47 13.81 1.44
N GLU A 2 -8.63 14.03 0.42
CA GLU A 2 -7.64 15.11 0.42
C GLU A 2 -8.24 16.53 0.58
N ARG A 3 -9.28 16.87 -0.21
CA ARG A 3 -9.96 18.19 -0.17
C ARG A 3 -10.52 18.57 1.21
N VAL A 4 -10.81 17.58 2.06
CA VAL A 4 -11.43 17.78 3.38
C VAL A 4 -10.46 17.48 4.53
N CYS A 5 -9.18 17.18 4.24
CA CYS A 5 -8.22 16.80 5.27
C CYS A 5 -7.87 18.03 6.15
N PRO A 6 -8.16 18.00 7.47
CA PRO A 6 -7.88 19.13 8.36
C PRO A 6 -6.38 19.41 8.51
N ALA A 7 -5.54 18.37 8.35
CA ALA A 7 -4.08 18.46 8.40
C ALA A 7 -3.43 18.89 7.06
N ARG A 8 -4.22 19.14 6.01
CA ARG A 8 -3.75 19.49 4.66
C ARG A 8 -2.74 18.50 4.06
N ILE A 9 -2.88 17.22 4.38
CA ILE A 9 -2.04 16.14 3.84
C ILE A 9 -2.50 15.80 2.42
N PRO A 10 -1.59 15.65 1.43
CA PRO A 10 -1.94 15.28 0.07
C PRO A 10 -2.28 13.78 -0.05
N LEU A 11 -3.37 13.36 0.58
CA LEU A 11 -3.77 11.94 0.74
C LEU A 11 -3.90 11.20 -0.60
N GLY A 12 -4.37 11.86 -1.66
CA GLY A 12 -4.49 11.27 -2.99
C GLY A 12 -3.14 10.93 -3.59
N ARG A 13 -2.13 11.81 -3.44
CA ARG A 13 -0.76 11.52 -3.87
C ARG A 13 -0.13 10.39 -3.06
N LEU A 14 -0.33 10.42 -1.74
CA LEU A 14 0.18 9.39 -0.83
C LEU A 14 -0.38 8.01 -1.21
N ASN A 15 -1.71 7.89 -1.34
CA ASN A 15 -2.37 6.63 -1.67
C ASN A 15 -1.92 6.10 -3.04
N ARG A 16 -1.82 6.96 -4.07
CA ARG A 16 -1.34 6.53 -5.40
C ARG A 16 0.09 6.02 -5.35
N LYS A 17 0.97 6.68 -4.59
CA LYS A 17 2.35 6.20 -4.43
C LYS A 17 2.36 4.85 -3.72
N LEU A 18 1.69 4.73 -2.57
CA LEU A 18 1.61 3.48 -1.81
C LEU A 18 1.07 2.33 -2.66
N SER A 19 -0.05 2.51 -3.36
CA SER A 19 -0.60 1.48 -4.25
C SER A 19 0.37 1.04 -5.33
N ARG A 20 1.13 1.98 -5.92
CA ARG A 20 2.14 1.67 -6.93
C ARG A 20 3.31 0.88 -6.35
N GLU A 21 3.87 1.30 -5.21
CA GLU A 21 4.99 0.60 -4.57
C GLU A 21 4.57 -0.82 -4.17
N VAL A 22 3.39 -0.98 -3.58
CA VAL A 22 2.86 -2.28 -3.16
C VAL A 22 2.67 -3.22 -4.36
N ARG A 23 2.09 -2.71 -5.45
CA ARG A 23 1.93 -3.49 -6.68
C ARG A 23 3.27 -3.88 -7.30
N GLN A 24 4.22 -2.95 -7.38
CA GLN A 24 5.51 -3.19 -8.03
C GLN A 24 6.40 -4.14 -7.24
N LYS A 25 6.44 -4.01 -5.91
CA LYS A 25 7.33 -4.80 -5.05
C LYS A 25 6.72 -6.14 -4.61
N TYR A 26 5.40 -6.20 -4.45
CA TYR A 26 4.73 -7.36 -3.84
C TYR A 26 3.61 -7.95 -4.71
N GLY A 27 3.33 -7.37 -5.88
CA GLY A 27 2.30 -7.87 -6.79
C GLY A 27 0.86 -7.74 -6.26
N TYR A 28 0.63 -6.94 -5.22
CA TYR A 28 -0.68 -6.80 -4.58
C TYR A 28 -1.47 -5.59 -5.09
N GLU A 29 -2.77 -5.76 -5.34
CA GLU A 29 -3.70 -4.70 -5.72
C GLU A 29 -4.94 -4.72 -4.82
N ALA A 30 -5.22 -3.61 -4.13
CA ALA A 30 -6.32 -3.52 -3.18
C ALA A 30 -7.68 -3.44 -3.89
N GLY A 31 -8.67 -4.16 -3.36
CA GLY A 31 -10.07 -4.09 -3.83
C GLY A 31 -10.37 -4.90 -5.10
N VAL A 32 -9.42 -5.73 -5.57
CA VAL A 32 -9.63 -6.64 -6.71
C VAL A 32 -10.27 -7.96 -6.27
N ASP A 33 -9.86 -8.47 -5.11
CA ASP A 33 -10.37 -9.72 -4.53
C ASP A 33 -10.90 -9.46 -3.10
N PRO A 34 -12.19 -9.70 -2.82
CA PRO A 34 -12.76 -9.51 -1.49
C PRO A 34 -12.30 -10.54 -0.46
N GLU A 35 -11.84 -11.72 -0.90
CA GLU A 35 -11.37 -12.80 -0.02
C GLU A 35 -9.86 -12.71 0.27
N ALA A 36 -9.15 -11.87 -0.47
CA ALA A 36 -7.72 -11.66 -0.25
C ALA A 36 -7.45 -11.02 1.12
N LYS A 37 -6.42 -11.53 1.81
CA LYS A 37 -5.93 -10.90 3.04
C LYS A 37 -5.43 -9.49 2.74
N PRO A 38 -5.76 -8.48 3.57
CA PRO A 38 -5.22 -7.13 3.42
C PRO A 38 -3.69 -7.15 3.45
N PHE A 39 -3.06 -6.35 2.59
CA PHE A 39 -1.60 -6.28 2.46
C PHE A 39 -0.89 -6.10 3.81
N LEU A 40 -1.36 -5.18 4.66
CA LEU A 40 -0.77 -4.91 5.97
C LEU A 40 -0.95 -6.04 7.01
N ALA A 41 -1.75 -7.06 6.67
CA ALA A 41 -1.97 -8.25 7.49
C ALA A 41 -1.38 -9.54 6.86
N ALA A 42 -0.68 -9.42 5.73
CA ALA A 42 -0.19 -10.53 4.91
C ALA A 42 1.34 -10.62 4.90
N HIS A 43 1.95 -10.83 6.07
CA HIS A 43 3.41 -11.00 6.18
C HIS A 43 3.89 -12.27 5.45
N ARG A 44 4.97 -12.15 4.68
CA ARG A 44 5.62 -13.25 3.94
C ARG A 44 7.10 -13.36 4.31
N PRO A 45 7.59 -14.53 4.78
CA PRO A 45 9.00 -14.72 5.12
C PRO A 45 9.97 -14.52 3.96
N ASP A 46 9.49 -14.68 2.72
CA ASP A 46 10.24 -14.55 1.48
C ASP A 46 10.22 -13.12 0.88
N ASP A 47 9.69 -12.13 1.60
CA ASP A 47 9.69 -10.74 1.12
C ASP A 47 11.13 -10.20 0.95
N PRO A 48 11.38 -9.30 -0.03
CA PRO A 48 12.74 -8.93 -0.45
C PRO A 48 13.64 -8.30 0.64
N GLY A 49 13.07 -7.76 1.71
CA GLY A 49 13.83 -7.23 2.86
C GLY A 49 14.80 -6.08 2.56
N GLU A 50 14.73 -5.45 1.37
CA GLU A 50 15.70 -4.45 0.86
C GLU A 50 15.95 -3.23 1.77
N PHE A 51 15.13 -3.04 2.80
CA PHE A 51 15.16 -1.90 3.72
C PHE A 51 15.92 -2.15 5.04
N ILE A 52 16.39 -3.37 5.32
CA ILE A 52 17.04 -3.75 6.61
C ILE A 52 18.59 -3.67 6.55
N LEU A 53 19.17 -2.90 5.63
CA LEU A 53 20.62 -2.73 5.51
C LEU A 53 21.21 -1.66 6.44
#